data_AF-A0A960ZZB3-F1
#
_entry.id   AF-A0A960ZZB3-F1
#
_cell.length_a   1.000
_cell.length_b   1.000
_cell.length_c   1.000
_cell.angle_alpha   90.00
_cell.angle_beta   90.00
_cell.angle_gamma   90.00
#
_symmetry.space_group_name_H-M   'P 1'
#
loop_
_entity.id
_entity.type
_entity.pdbx_description
1 polymer ?
#
loop_
_entity_poly.entity_id
_entity_poly.type
_entity_poly.pdbx_seq_one_letter_code
_entity_poly.pdbx_strand_id
1 'polypeptide(L)'
;MSAIRSIQSKTHTSLASSLRALSSTAKKPSDPSPKPSFQKKSLKQKNLNKLESSKVLNPNKPLPGKESNPAVQALLRLEGASGKSAYQASSPRFEENDLYGPSGKPTKEDIDQDRIGDCYYVATLAAIADEQPEKIEDAIQYNPNSETFTVTLHERYDSNGWWPGGGKTREVTIEVTQAEIEDNLQRRGGSTVDNNNLNNNTIDAPIWPAVMETAYAKLNDKDATDGLDEGYKEIVGGWAKDAMLAVLGDKGEVFRVNSSEDKDLEKAYDHLSQAIKNDQPITLSTDPESVFWNFLGAQDGLVDDHVYSLEGIDHDSNGEVVLQLRNPWGDNNNKDEGVSHPDPVIEVKLKDLVLAGGLDYFNIGPEPK
;
A
#
# COMPACT_ATOMS: atom_id res chain seq x y z
N MET A 1 36.63 50.18 22.28
CA MET A 1 36.07 49.63 21.03
C MET A 1 37.16 48.99 20.16
N SER A 2 37.71 47.84 20.56
CA SER A 2 38.27 46.83 19.63
C SER A 2 38.84 45.65 20.44
N ALA A 3 38.00 44.69 20.83
CA ALA A 3 38.46 43.40 21.40
C ALA A 3 37.38 42.29 21.43
N ILE A 4 36.33 42.33 20.59
CA ILE A 4 35.26 41.30 20.58
C ILE A 4 35.01 40.73 19.16
N ARG A 5 35.82 41.06 18.14
CA ARG A 5 35.63 40.57 16.76
C ARG A 5 36.58 39.47 16.28
N SER A 6 37.37 38.83 17.15
CA SER A 6 38.39 37.85 16.71
C SER A 6 38.09 36.38 17.04
N ILE A 7 36.95 36.04 17.64
CA ILE A 7 36.68 34.65 18.08
C ILE A 7 35.66 33.92 17.17
N GLN A 8 34.89 34.64 16.35
CA GLN A 8 33.88 34.01 15.47
C GLN A 8 34.39 33.50 14.11
N SER A 9 35.62 33.82 13.67
CA SER A 9 36.12 33.37 12.36
C SER A 9 37.00 32.11 12.39
N LYS A 10 37.41 31.63 13.58
CA LYS A 10 38.33 30.48 13.70
C LYS A 10 37.64 29.14 13.99
N THR A 11 36.35 29.13 14.33
CA THR A 11 35.60 27.90 14.61
C THR A 11 34.94 27.29 13.36
N HIS A 12 34.63 28.09 12.34
CA HIS A 12 33.99 27.58 11.11
C HIS A 12 34.96 26.93 10.11
N THR A 13 36.25 27.28 10.13
CA THR A 13 37.22 26.69 9.17
C THR A 13 37.74 25.31 9.61
N SER A 14 37.62 24.97 10.90
CA SER A 14 38.10 23.70 11.44
C SER A 14 37.15 22.53 11.20
N LEU A 15 35.83 22.77 11.20
CA LEU A 15 34.84 21.70 10.99
C LEU A 15 34.74 21.28 9.51
N ALA A 16 34.84 22.24 8.58
CA ALA A 16 34.84 21.95 7.14
C ALA A 16 36.09 21.19 6.65
N SER A 17 37.22 21.34 7.35
CA SER A 17 38.47 20.66 6.99
C SER A 17 38.55 19.22 7.53
N SER A 18 37.88 18.93 8.65
CA SER A 18 37.81 17.56 9.20
C SER A 18 36.77 16.67 8.49
N LEU A 19 35.75 17.25 7.87
CA LEU A 19 34.76 16.50 7.07
C LEU A 19 35.33 15.99 5.73
N ARG A 20 36.34 16.66 5.15
CA ARG A 20 37.01 16.20 3.91
C ARG A 20 37.97 15.04 4.12
N ALA A 21 38.45 14.78 5.34
CA ALA A 21 39.44 13.75 5.61
C ALA A 21 38.83 12.35 5.87
N LEU A 22 37.51 12.24 6.02
CA LEU A 22 36.82 10.96 6.27
C LEU A 22 36.19 10.34 5.01
N SER A 23 36.24 11.01 3.85
CA SER A 23 35.58 10.54 2.61
C SER A 23 36.45 9.61 1.73
N SER A 24 37.69 9.26 2.12
CA SER A 24 38.61 8.52 1.23
C SER A 24 38.62 6.99 1.37
N THR A 25 37.56 6.37 1.89
CA THR A 25 37.43 4.90 1.86
C THR A 25 36.09 4.46 1.28
N ALA A 26 35.88 4.79 0.00
CA ALA A 26 34.80 4.22 -0.79
C ALA A 26 35.00 2.70 -0.93
N LYS A 27 34.19 1.93 -0.20
CA LYS A 27 33.99 0.50 -0.42
C LYS A 27 33.10 0.33 -1.66
N LYS A 28 33.43 -0.66 -2.50
CA LYS A 28 32.64 -1.10 -3.67
C LYS A 28 31.16 -1.33 -3.31
N PRO A 29 30.23 -1.19 -4.27
CA PRO A 29 28.81 -1.39 -4.04
C PRO A 29 28.56 -2.84 -3.58
N SER A 30 27.99 -2.96 -2.39
CA SER A 30 27.46 -4.21 -1.86
C SER A 30 26.07 -4.47 -2.43
N ASP A 31 25.76 -5.76 -2.60
CA ASP A 31 24.47 -6.34 -3.03
C ASP A 31 23.23 -5.71 -2.38
N PRO A 32 22.06 -5.81 -3.03
CA PRO A 32 20.80 -5.26 -2.51
C PRO A 32 20.54 -5.72 -1.08
N SER A 33 20.24 -4.74 -0.22
CA SER A 33 19.87 -4.95 1.18
C SER A 33 18.73 -5.97 1.31
N PRO A 34 18.80 -6.92 2.25
CA PRO A 34 17.69 -7.84 2.52
C PRO A 34 16.46 -7.07 2.99
N LYS A 35 15.25 -7.56 2.66
CA LYS A 35 13.96 -7.00 3.10
C LYS A 35 13.99 -6.65 4.60
N PRO A 36 13.46 -5.49 5.03
CA PRO A 36 13.42 -5.12 6.45
C PRO A 36 12.59 -6.15 7.25
N SER A 37 13.18 -6.70 8.32
CA SER A 37 12.54 -7.73 9.14
C SER A 37 11.83 -7.08 10.34
N PHE A 38 10.49 -7.07 10.33
CA PHE A 38 9.70 -6.64 11.50
C PHE A 38 9.82 -7.63 12.67
N GLN A 39 10.32 -7.18 13.82
CA GLN A 39 10.30 -7.96 15.07
C GLN A 39 8.93 -7.83 15.78
N LYS A 40 8.18 -8.93 15.84
CA LYS A 40 6.93 -9.05 16.62
C LYS A 40 7.20 -9.06 18.12
N LYS A 41 6.67 -8.08 18.87
CA LYS A 41 6.44 -8.20 20.33
C LYS A 41 5.20 -9.07 20.57
N SER A 42 5.36 -10.23 21.23
CA SER A 42 4.26 -11.17 21.48
C SER A 42 3.42 -10.77 22.70
N LEU A 43 2.10 -10.68 22.50
CA LEU A 43 1.09 -10.64 23.57
C LEU A 43 0.49 -12.04 23.72
N LYS A 44 0.65 -12.60 24.93
CA LYS A 44 0.26 -13.97 25.29
C LYS A 44 -1.25 -14.17 25.23
N GLN A 45 -1.69 -15.12 24.40
CA GLN A 45 -3.03 -15.68 24.39
C GLN A 45 -3.25 -16.57 25.62
N LYS A 46 -4.19 -16.21 26.50
CA LYS A 46 -4.74 -17.09 27.53
C LYS A 46 -6.25 -17.22 27.31
N ASN A 47 -6.73 -18.46 27.38
CA ASN A 47 -8.12 -18.91 27.54
C ASN A 47 -8.88 -19.31 26.27
N LEU A 48 -8.63 -20.52 25.77
CA LEU A 48 -9.66 -21.34 25.12
C LEU A 48 -9.46 -22.79 25.57
N ASN A 49 -10.25 -23.23 26.55
CA ASN A 49 -10.43 -24.63 26.93
C ASN A 49 -11.75 -24.75 27.70
N LYS A 50 -12.88 -24.85 26.99
CA LYS A 50 -14.11 -25.49 27.48
C LYS A 50 -15.14 -25.61 26.35
N LEU A 51 -15.24 -26.79 25.74
CA LEU A 51 -16.50 -27.52 25.51
C LEU A 51 -16.19 -28.79 24.70
N GLU A 52 -15.85 -29.88 25.39
CA GLU A 52 -16.15 -31.22 24.90
C GLU A 52 -17.27 -31.79 25.76
N SER A 53 -18.38 -32.20 25.12
CA SER A 53 -19.13 -33.44 25.38
C SER A 53 -20.60 -33.31 24.98
N SER A 54 -21.01 -34.01 23.90
CA SER A 54 -22.10 -35.00 24.01
C SER A 54 -22.32 -35.81 22.73
N LYS A 55 -22.08 -37.11 22.91
CA LYS A 55 -22.88 -38.27 22.44
C LYS A 55 -23.12 -38.49 20.94
N VAL A 56 -22.30 -39.41 20.44
CA VAL A 56 -22.50 -40.30 19.29
C VAL A 56 -23.82 -41.08 19.38
N LEU A 57 -24.61 -41.09 18.31
CA LEU A 57 -25.70 -42.05 18.06
C LEU A 57 -25.40 -42.86 16.79
N ASN A 58 -25.60 -44.18 16.90
CA ASN A 58 -25.17 -45.24 15.98
C ASN A 58 -26.23 -45.53 14.89
N PRO A 59 -25.89 -45.62 13.58
CA PRO A 59 -26.86 -45.51 12.49
C PRO A 59 -27.35 -46.84 11.88
N ASN A 60 -27.68 -47.89 12.65
CA ASN A 60 -28.23 -49.13 12.06
C ASN A 60 -29.12 -49.95 13.01
N LYS A 61 -30.45 -49.73 12.97
CA LYS A 61 -31.46 -50.73 13.41
C LYS A 61 -32.82 -50.44 12.74
N PRO A 62 -33.47 -51.39 12.02
CA PRO A 62 -34.72 -51.12 11.31
C PRO A 62 -35.99 -51.71 11.98
N LEU A 63 -37.15 -51.21 11.49
CA LEU A 63 -38.56 -51.72 11.52
C LEU A 63 -39.47 -51.20 12.68
N PRO A 64 -40.84 -51.15 12.56
CA PRO A 64 -41.77 -51.31 11.42
C PRO A 64 -42.96 -50.29 11.32
N GLY A 65 -43.60 -50.21 10.14
CA GLY A 65 -45.07 -50.24 9.91
C GLY A 65 -46.06 -49.20 10.49
N LYS A 66 -46.49 -48.26 9.61
CA LYS A 66 -47.81 -47.60 9.48
C LYS A 66 -48.64 -47.27 10.74
N GLU A 67 -48.51 -46.03 11.22
CA GLU A 67 -49.64 -45.18 11.63
C GLU A 67 -49.32 -43.72 11.23
N SER A 68 -50.32 -43.00 10.71
CA SER A 68 -50.20 -41.67 10.15
C SER A 68 -49.87 -40.63 11.23
N ASN A 69 -48.63 -40.12 11.20
CA ASN A 69 -48.18 -39.06 12.10
C ASN A 69 -48.85 -37.72 11.76
N PRO A 70 -49.52 -37.04 12.71
CA PRO A 70 -50.12 -35.72 12.52
C PRO A 70 -49.15 -34.66 11.99
N ALA A 71 -47.83 -34.82 12.22
CA ALA A 71 -46.79 -33.94 11.70
C ALA A 71 -46.63 -34.01 10.16
N VAL A 72 -46.90 -35.17 9.55
CA VAL A 72 -46.81 -35.34 8.08
C VAL A 72 -48.02 -34.69 7.38
N GLN A 73 -49.18 -34.69 8.03
CA GLN A 73 -50.37 -33.98 7.55
C GLN A 73 -50.24 -32.45 7.71
N ALA A 74 -49.44 -31.98 8.66
CA ALA A 74 -49.10 -30.56 8.80
C ALA A 74 -48.11 -30.09 7.72
N LEU A 75 -47.15 -30.93 7.33
CA LEU A 75 -46.22 -30.66 6.21
C LEU A 75 -46.95 -30.60 4.85
N LEU A 76 -47.86 -31.54 4.56
CA LEU A 76 -48.62 -31.55 3.29
C LEU A 76 -49.68 -30.42 3.17
N ARG A 77 -50.06 -29.76 4.26
CA ARG A 77 -50.96 -28.58 4.22
C ARG A 77 -50.23 -27.25 4.07
N LEU A 78 -48.92 -27.21 4.34
CA LEU A 78 -48.08 -26.03 4.10
C LEU A 78 -47.53 -25.99 2.66
N GLU A 79 -47.34 -27.15 2.02
CA GLU A 79 -46.93 -27.25 0.61
C GLU A 79 -48.02 -26.85 -0.40
N GLY A 80 -49.25 -26.58 0.05
CA GLY A 80 -50.36 -26.09 -0.78
C GLY A 80 -50.59 -24.58 -0.74
N ALA A 81 -49.81 -23.82 0.05
CA ALA A 81 -50.05 -22.40 0.32
C ALA A 81 -48.77 -21.53 0.29
N SER A 82 -47.82 -21.86 -0.58
CA SER A 82 -46.79 -20.90 -0.97
C SER A 82 -46.73 -20.82 -2.50
N GLY A 83 -47.17 -19.67 -3.02
CA GLY A 83 -46.78 -19.26 -4.36
C GLY A 83 -45.26 -19.30 -4.44
N LYS A 84 -44.76 -19.85 -5.54
CA LYS A 84 -43.34 -19.95 -5.87
C LYS A 84 -42.63 -18.61 -5.60
N SER A 85 -41.94 -18.50 -4.47
CA SER A 85 -40.80 -17.59 -4.36
C SER A 85 -39.67 -18.30 -5.08
N ALA A 86 -39.30 -17.80 -6.25
CA ALA A 86 -37.96 -18.07 -6.75
C ALA A 86 -36.98 -17.70 -5.63
N TYR A 87 -35.99 -18.55 -5.36
CA TYR A 87 -34.77 -18.07 -4.73
C TYR A 87 -34.25 -16.98 -5.66
N GLN A 88 -34.48 -15.71 -5.32
CA GLN A 88 -33.67 -14.64 -5.89
C GLN A 88 -32.27 -14.92 -5.38
N ALA A 89 -31.35 -15.31 -6.27
CA ALA A 89 -29.94 -15.17 -5.97
C ALA A 89 -29.75 -13.72 -5.51
N SER A 90 -29.20 -13.54 -4.32
CA SER A 90 -28.81 -12.21 -3.86
C SER A 90 -27.88 -11.62 -4.91
N SER A 91 -28.14 -10.40 -5.38
CA SER A 91 -27.20 -9.67 -6.24
C SER A 91 -25.79 -9.71 -5.62
N PRO A 92 -24.74 -9.72 -6.46
CA PRO A 92 -23.38 -9.60 -5.97
C PRO A 92 -23.26 -8.32 -5.15
N ARG A 93 -22.36 -8.34 -4.17
CA ARG A 93 -22.16 -7.20 -3.28
C ARG A 93 -21.54 -6.03 -4.03
N PHE A 94 -20.55 -6.31 -4.88
CA PHE A 94 -19.83 -5.32 -5.68
C PHE A 94 -19.99 -5.61 -7.17
N GLU A 95 -20.39 -4.60 -7.92
CA GLU A 95 -20.55 -4.58 -9.37
C GLU A 95 -19.63 -3.53 -10.01
N GLU A 96 -19.70 -3.41 -11.34
CA GLU A 96 -18.93 -2.42 -12.11
C GLU A 96 -19.12 -0.98 -11.60
N ASN A 97 -20.34 -0.60 -11.23
CA ASN A 97 -20.66 0.76 -10.77
C ASN A 97 -20.06 1.09 -9.39
N ASP A 98 -19.60 0.09 -8.64
CA ASP A 98 -18.98 0.29 -7.32
C ASP A 98 -17.46 0.56 -7.42
N LEU A 99 -16.84 0.34 -8.59
CA LEU A 99 -15.39 0.45 -8.76
C LEU A 99 -14.86 1.82 -8.39
N TYR A 100 -15.45 2.88 -8.95
CA TYR A 100 -14.91 4.23 -8.88
C TYR A 100 -15.83 5.22 -8.16
N GLY A 101 -16.94 4.74 -7.61
CA GLY A 101 -17.92 5.54 -6.88
C GLY A 101 -18.33 6.84 -7.58
N PRO A 102 -18.61 7.93 -6.84
CA PRO A 102 -19.17 9.16 -7.42
C PRO A 102 -18.24 9.95 -8.36
N SER A 103 -16.92 9.81 -8.21
CA SER A 103 -15.95 10.47 -9.10
C SER A 103 -15.97 9.86 -10.51
N GLY A 104 -16.36 8.58 -10.61
CA GLY A 104 -16.38 7.82 -11.86
C GLY A 104 -15.00 7.47 -12.39
N LYS A 105 -13.93 7.71 -11.62
CA LYS A 105 -12.54 7.35 -11.93
C LYS A 105 -11.74 7.06 -10.65
N PRO A 106 -10.64 6.29 -10.70
CA PRO A 106 -9.72 6.14 -9.58
C PRO A 106 -9.23 7.52 -9.09
N THR A 107 -9.18 7.71 -7.77
CA THR A 107 -8.59 8.89 -7.15
C THR A 107 -7.74 8.50 -5.95
N LYS A 108 -6.70 9.28 -5.63
CA LYS A 108 -5.90 9.04 -4.42
C LYS A 108 -6.76 9.03 -3.15
N GLU A 109 -7.87 9.77 -3.10
CA GLU A 109 -8.78 9.84 -1.95
C GLU A 109 -9.45 8.51 -1.62
N ASP A 110 -9.45 7.56 -2.56
CA ASP A 110 -10.00 6.22 -2.37
C ASP A 110 -9.07 5.33 -1.53
N ILE A 111 -7.79 5.74 -1.39
CA ILE A 111 -6.74 5.05 -0.64
C ILE A 111 -6.66 5.53 0.80
N ASP A 112 -6.84 4.59 1.71
CA ASP A 112 -6.68 4.74 3.15
C ASP A 112 -6.16 3.41 3.73
N GLN A 113 -4.84 3.34 3.92
CA GLN A 113 -4.18 2.14 4.40
C GLN A 113 -4.32 2.00 5.91
N ASP A 114 -4.83 0.83 6.29
CA ASP A 114 -5.09 0.49 7.68
C ASP A 114 -4.05 -0.48 8.27
N ARG A 115 -4.20 -1.79 8.05
CA ARG A 115 -3.45 -2.82 8.82
C ARG A 115 -2.43 -3.59 8.01
N ILE A 116 -2.56 -3.58 6.69
CA ILE A 116 -1.65 -4.28 5.80
C ILE A 116 -0.43 -3.36 5.59
N GLY A 117 0.77 -3.87 5.88
CA GLY A 117 2.00 -3.08 5.84
C GLY A 117 2.58 -2.96 4.42
N ASP A 118 1.75 -2.71 3.42
CA ASP A 118 2.09 -2.68 2.00
C ASP A 118 2.17 -1.25 1.46
N CYS A 119 2.62 -0.29 2.27
CA CYS A 119 2.58 1.16 1.99
C CYS A 119 3.17 1.51 0.61
N TYR A 120 4.24 0.82 0.22
CA TYR A 120 4.86 0.95 -1.09
C TYR A 120 3.92 0.67 -2.26
N TYR A 121 2.94 -0.22 -2.09
CA TYR A 121 1.98 -0.59 -3.12
C TYR A 121 0.84 0.42 -3.19
N VAL A 122 0.15 0.64 -2.07
CA VAL A 122 -1.01 1.56 -2.00
C VAL A 122 -0.63 3.04 -2.20
N ALA A 123 0.55 3.48 -1.77
CA ALA A 123 1.05 4.82 -2.12
C ALA A 123 1.37 4.95 -3.61
N THR A 124 1.85 3.87 -4.24
CA THR A 124 2.06 3.84 -5.69
C THR A 124 0.72 3.88 -6.44
N LEU A 125 -0.29 3.15 -5.96
CA LEU A 125 -1.65 3.23 -6.51
C LEU A 125 -2.23 4.64 -6.41
N ALA A 126 -2.04 5.33 -5.28
CA ALA A 126 -2.46 6.72 -5.12
C ALA A 126 -1.76 7.64 -6.14
N ALA A 127 -0.44 7.52 -6.31
CA ALA A 127 0.30 8.30 -7.31
C ALA A 127 -0.18 8.02 -8.75
N ILE A 128 -0.46 6.75 -9.08
CA ILE A 128 -0.97 6.37 -10.40
C ILE A 128 -2.40 6.89 -10.61
N ALA A 129 -3.27 6.85 -9.59
CA ALA A 129 -4.65 7.31 -9.71
C ALA A 129 -4.75 8.81 -10.05
N ASP A 130 -3.80 9.61 -9.57
CA ASP A 130 -3.75 11.05 -9.87
C ASP A 130 -3.16 11.36 -11.25
N GLU A 131 -2.06 10.69 -11.60
CA GLU A 131 -1.27 11.04 -12.79
C GLU A 131 -1.66 10.23 -14.03
N GLN A 132 -2.04 8.95 -13.86
CA GLN A 132 -2.37 8.01 -14.93
C GLN A 132 -3.57 7.10 -14.55
N PRO A 133 -4.75 7.67 -14.20
CA PRO A 133 -5.90 6.89 -13.74
C PRO A 133 -6.34 5.82 -14.74
N GLU A 134 -6.16 6.07 -16.04
CA GLU A 134 -6.52 5.13 -17.10
C GLU A 134 -5.77 3.80 -17.00
N LYS A 135 -4.58 3.78 -16.36
CA LYS A 135 -3.82 2.54 -16.12
C LYS A 135 -4.51 1.62 -15.13
N ILE A 136 -5.22 2.19 -14.16
CA ILE A 136 -6.02 1.43 -13.18
C ILE A 136 -7.36 1.05 -13.82
N GLU A 137 -7.96 1.93 -14.62
CA GLU A 137 -9.20 1.64 -15.35
C GLU A 137 -9.03 0.49 -16.34
N ASP A 138 -7.98 0.53 -17.17
CA ASP A 138 -7.66 -0.51 -18.14
C ASP A 138 -7.26 -1.84 -17.47
N ALA A 139 -6.73 -1.78 -16.24
CA ALA A 139 -6.32 -2.98 -15.51
C ALA A 139 -7.50 -3.78 -14.96
N ILE A 140 -8.65 -3.16 -14.66
CA ILE A 140 -9.76 -3.80 -13.96
C ILE A 140 -10.97 -3.99 -14.89
N GLN A 141 -11.49 -5.21 -14.96
CA GLN A 141 -12.71 -5.53 -15.68
C GLN A 141 -13.69 -6.30 -14.79
N TYR A 142 -14.96 -5.86 -14.72
CA TYR A 142 -16.02 -6.63 -14.09
C TYR A 142 -16.62 -7.67 -15.03
N ASN A 143 -16.84 -8.89 -14.53
CA ASN A 143 -17.43 -10.00 -15.26
C ASN A 143 -18.83 -10.33 -14.71
N PRO A 144 -19.92 -9.88 -15.34
CA PRO A 144 -21.28 -10.04 -14.80
C PRO A 144 -21.76 -11.51 -14.77
N ASN A 145 -21.17 -12.39 -15.58
CA ASN A 145 -21.58 -13.81 -15.61
C ASN A 145 -21.02 -14.63 -14.46
N SER A 146 -19.79 -14.30 -14.02
CA SER A 146 -19.11 -14.95 -12.90
C SER A 146 -19.21 -14.14 -11.61
N GLU A 147 -19.72 -12.91 -11.69
CA GLU A 147 -19.79 -11.95 -10.57
C GLU A 147 -18.40 -11.67 -9.97
N THR A 148 -17.35 -11.73 -10.80
CA THR A 148 -15.95 -11.54 -10.42
C THR A 148 -15.35 -10.33 -11.11
N PHE A 149 -14.25 -9.82 -10.58
CA PHE A 149 -13.38 -8.87 -11.27
C PHE A 149 -12.21 -9.63 -11.89
N THR A 150 -11.65 -9.07 -12.94
CA THR A 150 -10.39 -9.50 -13.53
C THR A 150 -9.43 -8.32 -13.48
N VAL A 151 -8.24 -8.55 -12.95
CA VAL A 151 -7.18 -7.55 -12.84
C VAL A 151 -5.99 -7.99 -13.66
N THR A 152 -5.49 -7.11 -14.51
CA THR A 152 -4.23 -7.33 -15.23
C THR A 152 -3.10 -6.64 -14.48
N LEU A 153 -2.18 -7.43 -13.94
CA LEU A 153 -0.94 -6.96 -13.33
C LEU A 153 0.26 -7.48 -14.12
N HIS A 154 1.44 -7.06 -13.71
CA HIS A 154 2.69 -7.47 -14.32
C HIS A 154 3.62 -8.10 -13.30
N GLU A 155 4.42 -9.05 -13.75
CA GLU A 155 5.50 -9.60 -12.96
C GLU A 155 6.78 -9.73 -13.76
N ARG A 156 7.90 -9.79 -13.04
CA ARG A 156 9.17 -10.17 -13.67
C ARG A 156 9.15 -11.67 -13.92
N TYR A 157 9.51 -12.04 -15.13
CA TYR A 157 9.71 -13.41 -15.54
C TYR A 157 11.11 -13.57 -16.13
N ASP A 158 11.86 -14.53 -15.61
CA ASP A 158 13.08 -15.01 -16.23
C ASP A 158 12.85 -16.37 -16.88
N SER A 159 13.02 -16.46 -18.20
CA SER A 159 12.91 -17.77 -18.86
C SER A 159 14.06 -18.72 -18.49
N ASN A 160 15.15 -18.19 -17.91
CA ASN A 160 16.43 -18.90 -17.76
C ASN A 160 17.08 -18.79 -16.35
N GLY A 161 16.42 -18.24 -15.33
CA GLY A 161 16.83 -18.39 -13.93
C GLY A 161 18.15 -17.74 -13.45
N TRP A 162 18.84 -16.92 -14.26
CA TRP A 162 20.27 -16.63 -14.00
C TRP A 162 20.70 -15.15 -14.01
N TRP A 163 19.80 -14.16 -14.04
CA TRP A 163 20.24 -12.74 -14.08
C TRP A 163 19.52 -11.81 -13.08
N PRO A 164 20.23 -11.32 -12.03
CA PRO A 164 19.72 -10.29 -11.15
C PRO A 164 19.93 -8.94 -11.84
N GLY A 165 18.98 -8.51 -12.68
CA GLY A 165 18.98 -7.16 -13.23
C GLY A 165 18.38 -6.97 -14.62
N GLY A 166 17.94 -8.03 -15.30
CA GLY A 166 17.45 -7.96 -16.69
C GLY A 166 16.23 -8.84 -16.98
N GLY A 167 15.37 -9.07 -16.00
CA GLY A 167 14.15 -9.87 -16.17
C GLY A 167 13.20 -9.22 -17.19
N LYS A 168 12.56 -10.04 -18.03
CA LYS A 168 11.46 -9.57 -18.87
C LYS A 168 10.24 -9.35 -18.01
N THR A 169 9.37 -8.42 -18.40
CA THR A 169 8.05 -8.28 -17.80
C THR A 169 7.03 -9.10 -18.59
N ARG A 170 6.05 -9.69 -17.92
CA ARG A 170 4.86 -10.27 -18.55
C ARG A 170 3.60 -9.80 -17.81
N GLU A 171 2.51 -9.70 -18.55
CA GLU A 171 1.17 -9.51 -18.00
C GLU A 171 0.66 -10.82 -17.39
N VAL A 172 -0.09 -10.69 -16.29
CA VAL A 172 -0.76 -11.75 -15.56
C VAL A 172 -2.18 -11.29 -15.29
N THR A 173 -3.15 -12.06 -15.79
CA THR A 173 -4.56 -11.81 -15.58
C THR A 173 -5.04 -12.60 -14.36
N ILE A 174 -5.62 -11.91 -13.39
CA ILE A 174 -5.97 -12.45 -12.07
C ILE A 174 -7.46 -12.24 -11.86
N GLU A 175 -8.20 -13.33 -11.66
CA GLU A 175 -9.59 -13.23 -11.22
C GLU A 175 -9.64 -12.87 -9.73
N VAL A 176 -10.51 -11.95 -9.34
CA VAL A 176 -10.78 -11.52 -7.96
C VAL A 176 -12.26 -11.72 -7.67
N THR A 177 -12.56 -12.54 -6.67
CA THR A 177 -13.93 -12.90 -6.29
C THR A 177 -14.51 -11.95 -5.25
N GLN A 178 -15.83 -11.92 -5.12
CA GLN A 178 -16.53 -11.16 -4.07
C GLN A 178 -16.00 -11.51 -2.67
N ALA A 179 -15.81 -12.81 -2.39
CA ALA A 179 -15.35 -13.27 -1.08
C ALA A 179 -13.92 -12.82 -0.77
N GLU A 180 -13.05 -12.71 -1.76
CA GLU A 180 -11.66 -12.25 -1.57
C GLU A 180 -11.61 -10.72 -1.34
N ILE A 181 -12.50 -9.95 -1.98
CA ILE A 181 -12.67 -8.52 -1.68
C ILE A 181 -13.20 -8.34 -0.25
N GLU A 182 -14.18 -9.15 0.16
CA GLU A 182 -14.68 -9.10 1.55
C GLU A 182 -13.62 -9.50 2.57
N ASP A 183 -12.75 -10.46 2.24
CA ASP A 183 -11.60 -10.84 3.07
C ASP A 183 -10.59 -9.69 3.19
N ASN A 184 -10.27 -9.01 2.08
CA ASN A 184 -9.45 -7.79 2.09
C ASN A 184 -9.99 -6.73 3.07
N LEU A 185 -11.28 -6.38 2.93
CA LEU A 185 -11.94 -5.41 3.80
C LEU A 185 -11.97 -5.85 5.28
N GLN A 186 -12.07 -7.17 5.54
CA GLN A 186 -11.99 -7.70 6.91
C GLN A 186 -10.58 -7.62 7.49
N ARG A 187 -9.54 -7.77 6.66
CA ARG A 187 -8.13 -7.59 7.02
C ARG A 187 -7.77 -6.13 7.26
N ARG A 188 -8.62 -5.22 6.78
CA ARG A 188 -8.45 -3.76 6.79
C ARG A 188 -7.30 -3.31 5.89
N GLY A 189 -7.59 -3.34 4.60
CA GLY A 189 -6.63 -3.13 3.52
C GLY A 189 -6.38 -1.66 3.23
N GLY A 190 -6.15 -1.35 1.96
CA GLY A 190 -5.89 0.01 1.47
C GLY A 190 -7.11 0.82 1.03
N SER A 191 -8.34 0.30 1.18
CA SER A 191 -9.56 0.92 0.66
C SER A 191 -10.34 1.66 1.73
N THR A 192 -10.83 2.86 1.44
CA THR A 192 -11.76 3.61 2.32
C THR A 192 -13.08 2.91 2.63
N VAL A 193 -13.44 1.82 1.93
CA VAL A 193 -14.71 1.11 2.12
C VAL A 193 -14.82 0.47 3.52
N ASP A 194 -13.72 -0.03 4.07
CA ASP A 194 -13.73 -0.67 5.41
C ASP A 194 -13.81 0.33 6.58
N ASN A 195 -13.49 1.60 6.30
CA ASN A 195 -13.64 2.73 7.22
C ASN A 195 -15.08 3.26 7.31
N ASN A 196 -15.92 2.95 6.31
CA ASN A 196 -17.33 3.32 6.25
C ASN A 196 -18.24 2.18 6.75
N ASN A 197 -18.15 1.86 8.06
CA ASN A 197 -19.02 0.90 8.80
C ASN A 197 -19.57 -0.26 7.94
N LEU A 198 -18.78 -1.34 7.84
CA LEU A 198 -19.07 -2.59 7.10
C LEU A 198 -20.48 -3.19 7.27
N ASN A 199 -21.26 -2.77 8.28
CA ASN A 199 -22.57 -3.33 8.64
C ASN A 199 -23.76 -2.71 7.89
N ASN A 200 -23.59 -1.64 7.09
CA ASN A 200 -24.75 -0.91 6.53
C ASN A 200 -25.21 -1.33 5.12
N ASN A 201 -24.55 -2.30 4.46
CA ASN A 201 -24.88 -2.71 3.07
C ASN A 201 -24.96 -1.56 2.03
N THR A 202 -24.58 -0.33 2.39
CA THR A 202 -24.44 0.80 1.47
C THR A 202 -22.95 0.97 1.17
N ILE A 203 -22.56 0.69 -0.07
CA ILE A 203 -21.21 0.96 -0.55
C ILE A 203 -21.20 2.42 -0.96
N ASP A 204 -20.74 3.29 -0.06
CA ASP A 204 -20.65 4.74 -0.31
C ASP A 204 -19.23 5.15 -0.78
N ALA A 205 -18.34 4.18 -1.02
CA ALA A 205 -16.93 4.41 -1.37
C ALA A 205 -16.42 3.49 -2.50
N PRO A 206 -15.45 3.95 -3.31
CA PRO A 206 -14.89 3.17 -4.43
C PRO A 206 -14.15 1.91 -3.99
N ILE A 207 -14.47 0.76 -4.59
CA ILE A 207 -13.88 -0.54 -4.21
C ILE A 207 -12.59 -0.90 -4.96
N TRP A 208 -12.21 -0.12 -5.99
CA TRP A 208 -11.04 -0.43 -6.82
C TRP A 208 -9.75 -0.68 -6.02
N PRO A 209 -9.44 -0.01 -4.88
CA PRO A 209 -8.23 -0.30 -4.13
C PRO A 209 -8.19 -1.72 -3.56
N ALA A 210 -9.31 -2.18 -2.99
CA ALA A 210 -9.43 -3.53 -2.44
C ALA A 210 -9.31 -4.57 -3.55
N VAL A 211 -9.87 -4.29 -4.74
CA VAL A 211 -9.73 -5.15 -5.93
C VAL A 211 -8.26 -5.28 -6.36
N MET A 212 -7.54 -4.16 -6.44
CA MET A 212 -6.12 -4.12 -6.82
C MET A 212 -5.21 -4.80 -5.77
N GLU A 213 -5.38 -4.47 -4.49
CA GLU A 213 -4.61 -5.06 -3.39
C GLU A 213 -4.84 -6.57 -3.28
N THR A 214 -6.09 -7.02 -3.46
CA THR A 214 -6.41 -8.46 -3.53
C THR A 214 -5.71 -9.14 -4.70
N ALA A 215 -5.76 -8.55 -5.91
CA ALA A 215 -5.06 -9.10 -7.07
C ALA A 215 -3.54 -9.17 -6.84
N TYR A 216 -2.97 -8.15 -6.20
CA TYR A 216 -1.55 -8.12 -5.91
C TYR A 216 -1.14 -9.13 -4.82
N ALA A 217 -1.97 -9.33 -3.79
CA ALA A 217 -1.79 -10.42 -2.84
C ALA A 217 -1.81 -11.79 -3.56
N LYS A 218 -2.77 -12.01 -4.45
CA LYS A 218 -2.87 -13.24 -5.28
C LYS A 218 -1.67 -13.44 -6.19
N LEU A 219 -1.13 -12.38 -6.78
CA LEU A 219 0.08 -12.46 -7.61
C LEU A 219 1.29 -12.97 -6.82
N ASN A 220 1.36 -12.66 -5.52
CA ASN A 220 2.45 -13.06 -4.63
C ASN A 220 2.15 -14.34 -3.83
N ASP A 221 0.95 -14.88 -3.94
CA ASP A 221 0.48 -16.07 -3.23
C ASP A 221 0.94 -17.36 -3.93
N LYS A 222 1.56 -18.25 -3.18
CA LYS A 222 2.02 -19.57 -3.63
C LYS A 222 1.22 -20.69 -2.98
N ASP A 223 0.44 -20.40 -1.93
CA ASP A 223 -0.43 -21.34 -1.24
C ASP A 223 -1.92 -20.96 -1.35
N ALA A 224 -2.53 -21.34 -2.48
CA ALA A 224 -3.95 -21.14 -2.72
C ALA A 224 -4.90 -21.87 -1.72
N THR A 225 -4.39 -22.65 -0.76
CA THR A 225 -5.21 -23.40 0.20
C THR A 225 -5.49 -22.65 1.51
N ASP A 226 -4.79 -21.55 1.77
CA ASP A 226 -4.88 -20.83 3.04
C ASP A 226 -5.82 -19.62 3.03
N GLY A 227 -6.42 -19.30 1.87
CA GLY A 227 -7.30 -18.14 1.71
C GLY A 227 -6.53 -16.82 1.63
N LEU A 228 -5.44 -16.78 0.85
CA LEU A 228 -4.55 -15.63 0.62
C LEU A 228 -3.77 -15.16 1.85
N ASP A 229 -3.69 -16.02 2.85
CA ASP A 229 -3.05 -15.71 4.12
C ASP A 229 -1.53 -15.57 3.94
N GLU A 230 -0.91 -16.34 3.04
CA GLU A 230 0.47 -16.16 2.59
C GLU A 230 0.59 -14.92 1.69
N GLY A 231 -0.24 -14.81 0.65
CA GLY A 231 -0.26 -13.65 -0.26
C GLY A 231 -0.25 -12.30 0.46
N TYR A 232 -1.16 -12.10 1.43
CA TYR A 232 -1.21 -10.87 2.23
C TYR A 232 0.01 -10.68 3.14
N LYS A 233 0.67 -11.76 3.59
CA LYS A 233 1.93 -11.65 4.36
C LYS A 233 3.11 -11.27 3.46
N GLU A 234 3.14 -11.77 2.21
CA GLU A 234 4.23 -11.51 1.28
C GLU A 234 4.27 -10.08 0.74
N ILE A 235 3.11 -9.40 0.72
CA ILE A 235 3.03 -7.99 0.34
C ILE A 235 3.32 -7.02 1.51
N VAL A 236 3.52 -7.51 2.74
CA VAL A 236 3.97 -6.66 3.85
C VAL A 236 5.46 -6.32 3.67
N GLY A 237 5.74 -5.04 3.50
CA GLY A 237 7.06 -4.52 3.17
C GLY A 237 7.45 -4.79 1.71
N GLY A 238 8.02 -3.78 1.06
CA GLY A 238 8.42 -3.88 -0.34
C GLY A 238 8.98 -2.57 -0.87
N TRP A 239 9.11 -2.49 -2.19
CA TRP A 239 9.75 -1.36 -2.86
C TRP A 239 8.79 -0.74 -3.88
N ALA A 240 8.65 0.58 -3.87
CA ALA A 240 7.74 1.30 -4.77
C ALA A 240 8.01 0.97 -6.25
N LYS A 241 9.28 0.79 -6.64
CA LYS A 241 9.66 0.36 -8.01
C LYS A 241 9.05 -0.98 -8.45
N ASP A 242 8.81 -1.89 -7.51
CA ASP A 242 8.23 -3.20 -7.83
C ASP A 242 6.70 -3.11 -7.87
N ALA A 243 6.07 -2.23 -7.08
CA ALA A 243 4.66 -1.85 -7.25
C ALA A 243 4.41 -1.12 -8.58
N MET A 244 5.28 -0.18 -8.94
CA MET A 244 5.24 0.54 -10.21
C MET A 244 5.30 -0.43 -11.38
N LEU A 245 6.22 -1.41 -11.31
CA LEU A 245 6.29 -2.49 -12.29
C LEU A 245 5.00 -3.30 -12.32
N ALA A 246 4.45 -3.68 -11.16
CA ALA A 246 3.26 -4.53 -11.10
C ALA A 246 2.05 -3.88 -11.79
N VAL A 247 1.87 -2.57 -11.65
CA VAL A 247 0.73 -1.86 -12.24
C VAL A 247 1.03 -1.42 -13.68
N LEU A 248 2.18 -0.82 -13.94
CA LEU A 248 2.50 -0.16 -15.21
C LEU A 248 3.33 -1.00 -16.19
N GLY A 249 3.82 -2.16 -15.74
CA GLY A 249 4.74 -3.01 -16.50
C GLY A 249 6.18 -2.47 -16.57
N ASP A 250 6.43 -1.28 -16.01
CA ASP A 250 7.73 -0.64 -15.92
C ASP A 250 7.99 -0.18 -14.47
N LYS A 251 9.20 -0.45 -13.98
CA LYS A 251 9.60 -0.07 -12.62
C LYS A 251 9.87 1.44 -12.46
N GLY A 252 10.08 2.14 -13.57
CA GLY A 252 10.47 3.54 -13.57
C GLY A 252 11.94 3.79 -13.18
N GLU A 253 12.22 5.05 -12.85
CA GLU A 253 13.51 5.55 -12.40
C GLU A 253 13.59 5.59 -10.87
N VAL A 254 14.66 5.04 -10.30
CA VAL A 254 15.02 5.25 -8.89
C VAL A 254 15.99 6.42 -8.81
N PHE A 255 15.51 7.57 -8.33
CA PHE A 255 16.24 8.82 -8.24
C PHE A 255 16.65 9.11 -6.79
N ARG A 256 17.94 9.39 -6.55
CA ARG A 256 18.49 9.65 -5.20
C ARG A 256 19.08 11.04 -5.08
N VAL A 257 18.76 11.72 -3.97
CA VAL A 257 19.31 13.03 -3.61
C VAL A 257 20.30 12.85 -2.47
N ASN A 258 21.60 12.89 -2.76
CA ASN A 258 22.66 12.56 -1.80
C ASN A 258 23.38 13.78 -1.20
N SER A 259 22.87 14.99 -1.44
CA SER A 259 23.56 16.25 -1.12
C SER A 259 22.53 17.31 -0.71
N SER A 260 22.78 17.98 0.41
CA SER A 260 21.99 19.11 0.91
C SER A 260 22.51 20.47 0.43
N GLU A 261 23.45 20.47 -0.54
CA GLU A 261 23.88 21.71 -1.19
C GLU A 261 22.75 22.27 -2.06
N ASP A 262 22.47 23.56 -1.94
CA ASP A 262 21.32 24.20 -2.61
C ASP A 262 21.28 23.91 -4.12
N LYS A 263 22.43 23.90 -4.81
CA LYS A 263 22.51 23.60 -6.25
C LYS A 263 22.03 22.18 -6.62
N ASP A 264 22.16 21.22 -5.71
CA ASP A 264 21.78 19.82 -5.96
C ASP A 264 20.32 19.60 -5.57
N LEU A 265 19.84 20.32 -4.55
CA LEU A 265 18.41 20.43 -4.24
C LEU A 265 17.62 21.06 -5.38
N GLU A 266 18.14 22.11 -6.02
CA GLU A 266 17.53 22.73 -7.20
C GLU A 266 17.49 21.78 -8.42
N LYS A 267 18.52 20.94 -8.62
CA LYS A 267 18.45 19.92 -9.68
C LYS A 267 17.39 18.86 -9.39
N ALA A 268 17.22 18.48 -8.12
CA ALA A 268 16.16 17.59 -7.72
C ALA A 268 14.79 18.24 -7.95
N TYR A 269 14.64 19.52 -7.62
CA TYR A 269 13.46 20.31 -7.96
C TYR A 269 13.16 20.28 -9.45
N ASP A 270 14.14 20.61 -10.31
CA ASP A 270 13.96 20.63 -11.76
C ASP A 270 13.53 19.26 -12.31
N HIS A 271 14.16 18.17 -11.84
CA HIS A 271 13.86 16.81 -12.30
C HIS A 271 12.45 16.38 -11.87
N LEU A 272 12.12 16.51 -10.58
CA LEU A 272 10.82 16.11 -10.04
C LEU A 272 9.68 16.97 -10.60
N SER A 273 9.90 18.28 -10.73
CA SER A 273 8.94 19.20 -11.37
C SER A 273 8.69 18.84 -12.83
N GLN A 274 9.72 18.39 -13.56
CA GLN A 274 9.55 17.95 -14.94
C GLN A 274 8.79 16.63 -15.01
N ALA A 275 9.03 15.70 -14.09
CA ALA A 275 8.29 14.44 -14.03
C ALA A 275 6.80 14.65 -13.72
N ILE A 276 6.46 15.53 -12.77
CA ILE A 276 5.07 15.93 -12.50
C ILE A 276 4.42 16.55 -13.76
N LYS A 277 5.14 17.43 -14.47
CA LYS A 277 4.64 18.03 -15.74
C LYS A 277 4.42 17.01 -16.86
N ASN A 278 5.05 15.84 -16.76
CA ASN A 278 4.92 14.76 -17.73
C ASN A 278 3.92 13.70 -17.26
N ASP A 279 3.10 14.01 -16.26
CA ASP A 279 2.09 13.11 -15.69
C ASP A 279 2.73 11.76 -15.25
N GLN A 280 3.95 11.82 -14.71
CA GLN A 280 4.65 10.65 -14.16
C GLN A 280 4.29 10.49 -12.68
N PRO A 281 3.81 9.31 -12.24
CA PRO A 281 3.55 9.06 -10.83
C PRO A 281 4.87 9.01 -10.06
N ILE A 282 4.96 9.73 -8.94
CA ILE A 282 6.16 9.81 -8.11
C ILE A 282 5.84 9.36 -6.69
N THR A 283 6.68 8.49 -6.15
CA THR A 283 6.66 8.12 -4.72
C THR A 283 7.99 8.45 -4.06
N LEU A 284 7.96 8.74 -2.77
CA LEU A 284 9.14 8.91 -1.92
C LEU A 284 9.19 7.77 -0.90
N SER A 285 10.33 7.09 -0.80
CA SER A 285 10.62 6.12 0.28
C SER A 285 11.48 6.76 1.35
N THR A 286 11.13 6.51 2.60
CA THR A 286 11.87 6.97 3.78
C THR A 286 12.73 5.85 4.37
N ASP A 287 13.87 6.24 4.94
CA ASP A 287 14.76 5.42 5.76
C ASP A 287 14.75 5.96 7.20
N PRO A 288 15.00 5.14 8.22
CA PRO A 288 15.22 5.63 9.58
C PRO A 288 16.37 6.64 9.64
N GLU A 289 16.19 7.76 10.35
CA GLU A 289 17.23 8.79 10.36
C GLU A 289 18.53 8.27 10.97
N SER A 290 19.65 8.82 10.51
CA SER A 290 20.94 8.33 10.97
C SER A 290 21.06 8.43 12.49
N VAL A 291 21.66 7.43 13.13
CA VAL A 291 21.82 7.36 14.60
C VAL A 291 22.35 8.67 15.22
N PHE A 292 23.19 9.40 14.50
CA PHE A 292 23.71 10.69 14.95
C PHE A 292 22.63 11.77 15.01
N TRP A 293 21.78 11.87 13.98
CA TRP A 293 20.69 12.84 13.90
C TRP A 293 19.52 12.46 14.80
N ASN A 294 19.22 11.16 14.88
CA ASN A 294 18.27 10.59 15.82
C ASN A 294 18.67 10.89 17.29
N PHE A 295 19.97 10.81 17.63
CA PHE A 295 20.49 11.21 18.95
C PHE A 295 20.32 12.72 19.24
N LEU A 296 20.30 13.56 18.21
CA LEU A 296 20.06 14.99 18.33
C LEU A 296 18.57 15.35 18.35
N GLY A 297 17.67 14.37 18.22
CA GLY A 297 16.23 14.57 18.14
C GLY A 297 15.81 15.27 16.85
N ALA A 298 16.59 15.11 15.77
CA ALA A 298 16.12 15.50 14.45
C ALA A 298 14.94 14.61 14.09
N GLN A 299 13.85 15.23 13.66
CA GLN A 299 12.65 14.58 13.17
C GLN A 299 12.36 15.26 11.84
N ASP A 300 12.19 14.47 10.79
CA ASP A 300 12.05 15.00 9.43
C ASP A 300 10.58 15.18 9.02
N GLY A 301 9.65 14.83 9.91
CA GLY A 301 8.21 14.96 9.71
C GLY A 301 7.57 13.72 9.11
N LEU A 302 8.36 12.71 8.71
CA LEU A 302 7.89 11.53 7.99
C LEU A 302 8.10 10.26 8.80
N VAL A 303 7.11 9.37 8.73
CA VAL A 303 7.21 7.98 9.22
C VAL A 303 8.39 7.26 8.55
N ASP A 304 9.23 6.62 9.35
CA ASP A 304 10.31 5.72 8.93
C ASP A 304 9.83 4.45 8.20
N ASP A 305 10.68 3.88 7.35
CA ASP A 305 10.40 2.64 6.59
C ASP A 305 9.05 2.71 5.84
N HIS A 306 8.69 3.89 5.33
CA HIS A 306 7.38 4.19 4.77
C HIS A 306 7.46 4.78 3.36
N VAL A 307 6.34 4.74 2.64
CA VAL A 307 6.26 5.29 1.28
C VAL A 307 5.12 6.29 1.17
N TYR A 308 5.43 7.46 0.61
CA TYR A 308 4.50 8.55 0.32
C TYR A 308 4.33 8.70 -1.19
N SER A 309 3.21 9.24 -1.65
CA SER A 309 3.09 9.79 -3.00
C SER A 309 3.48 11.27 -2.98
N LEU A 310 4.21 11.72 -4.00
CA LEU A 310 4.57 13.14 -4.17
C LEU A 310 3.50 13.79 -5.04
N GLU A 311 2.69 14.65 -4.43
CA GLU A 311 1.59 15.35 -5.12
C GLU A 311 2.02 16.68 -5.73
N GLY A 312 3.12 17.25 -5.23
CA GLY A 312 3.56 18.57 -5.63
C GLY A 312 4.94 18.91 -5.10
N ILE A 313 5.56 19.88 -5.75
CA ILE A 313 6.85 20.42 -5.37
C ILE A 313 6.89 21.92 -5.71
N ASP A 314 7.34 22.74 -4.77
CA ASP A 314 7.44 24.19 -4.95
C ASP A 314 8.62 24.75 -4.14
N HIS A 315 8.85 26.06 -4.24
CA HIS A 315 9.74 26.80 -3.37
C HIS A 315 8.94 27.56 -2.30
N ASP A 316 9.40 27.52 -1.05
CA ASP A 316 8.83 28.36 0.00
C ASP A 316 9.23 29.85 -0.16
N SER A 317 8.73 30.70 0.73
CA SER A 317 9.05 32.14 0.72
C SER A 317 10.55 32.47 0.92
N ASN A 318 11.35 31.51 1.36
CA ASN A 318 12.80 31.63 1.53
C ASN A 318 13.59 31.06 0.33
N GLY A 319 12.88 30.50 -0.67
CA GLY A 319 13.48 29.83 -1.81
C GLY A 319 13.96 28.41 -1.51
N GLU A 320 13.45 27.77 -0.45
CA GLU A 320 13.77 26.37 -0.14
C GLU A 320 12.79 25.42 -0.83
N VAL A 321 13.30 24.31 -1.37
CA VAL A 321 12.48 23.29 -2.03
C VAL A 321 11.60 22.55 -1.00
N VAL A 322 10.29 22.63 -1.20
CA VAL A 322 9.24 21.99 -0.38
C VAL A 322 8.50 20.94 -1.22
N LEU A 323 8.33 19.76 -0.63
CA LEU A 323 7.57 18.63 -1.17
C LEU A 323 6.18 18.61 -0.52
N GLN A 324 5.15 18.36 -1.32
CA GLN A 324 3.81 18.01 -0.85
C GLN A 324 3.66 16.49 -0.95
N LEU A 325 3.66 15.82 0.20
CA LEU A 325 3.66 14.35 0.30
C LEU A 325 2.35 13.86 0.89
N ARG A 326 1.71 12.89 0.24
CA ARG A 326 0.52 12.23 0.76
C ARG A 326 0.88 10.91 1.41
N ASN A 327 0.47 10.78 2.67
CA ASN A 327 0.55 9.56 3.43
C ASN A 327 -0.53 8.58 2.95
N PRO A 328 -0.20 7.33 2.57
CA PRO A 328 -1.21 6.34 2.21
C PRO A 328 -2.18 6.00 3.36
N TRP A 329 -1.85 6.32 4.62
CA TRP A 329 -2.72 6.12 5.79
C TRP A 329 -3.91 7.08 5.89
N GLY A 330 -4.10 7.99 4.93
CA GLY A 330 -5.21 8.94 4.98
C GLY A 330 -5.06 10.06 6.02
N ASP A 331 -4.08 9.97 6.93
CA ASP A 331 -3.73 11.01 7.90
C ASP A 331 -2.25 10.99 8.30
N ASN A 332 -1.83 12.03 9.05
CA ASN A 332 -0.52 12.12 9.68
C ASN A 332 -0.64 12.29 11.20
N ASN A 333 -1.64 11.66 11.83
CA ASN A 333 -1.91 11.79 13.26
C ASN A 333 -0.96 10.91 14.10
N ASN A 334 -0.46 11.45 15.22
CA ASN A 334 0.29 10.72 16.26
C ASN A 334 1.55 9.99 15.74
N LYS A 335 2.34 10.63 14.89
CA LYS A 335 3.62 10.06 14.45
C LYS A 335 4.72 10.69 15.30
N ASP A 336 5.59 9.87 15.87
CA ASP A 336 6.68 10.24 16.76
C ASP A 336 7.82 10.99 16.01
N GLU A 337 7.48 11.73 14.94
CA GLU A 337 8.34 12.35 13.94
C GLU A 337 8.10 13.87 13.83
N GLY A 338 7.56 14.49 14.88
CA GLY A 338 7.58 15.95 15.03
C GLY A 338 6.52 16.73 14.26
N VAL A 339 5.82 16.09 13.31
CA VAL A 339 4.64 16.65 12.62
C VAL A 339 3.43 15.75 12.88
N SER A 340 2.41 16.29 13.54
CA SER A 340 1.11 15.64 13.68
C SER A 340 0.07 16.49 12.96
N HIS A 341 -0.57 15.93 11.95
CA HIS A 341 -1.54 16.64 11.12
C HIS A 341 -2.70 15.72 10.73
N PRO A 342 -3.96 16.17 10.82
CA PRO A 342 -5.10 15.33 10.45
C PRO A 342 -5.22 15.13 8.94
N ASP A 343 -4.63 16.01 8.13
CA ASP A 343 -4.71 15.90 6.68
C ASP A 343 -3.73 14.85 6.16
N PRO A 344 -4.08 14.09 5.09
CA PRO A 344 -3.22 13.08 4.49
C PRO A 344 -1.97 13.69 3.84
N VAL A 345 -2.03 14.96 3.44
CA VAL A 345 -0.94 15.68 2.78
C VAL A 345 -0.17 16.51 3.79
N ILE A 346 1.15 16.43 3.72
CA ILE A 346 2.09 17.21 4.53
C ILE A 346 3.14 17.87 3.65
N GLU A 347 3.58 19.05 4.07
CA GLU A 347 4.66 19.78 3.44
C GLU A 347 5.97 19.53 4.19
N VAL A 348 7.00 19.08 3.48
CA VAL A 348 8.34 18.85 4.05
C VAL A 348 9.43 19.47 3.19
N LYS A 349 10.46 20.01 3.82
CA LYS A 349 11.61 20.56 3.10
C LYS A 349 12.52 19.43 2.65
N LEU A 350 12.83 19.37 1.36
CA LEU A 350 13.74 18.35 0.82
C LEU A 350 15.11 18.40 1.52
N LYS A 351 15.56 19.61 1.88
CA LYS A 351 16.82 19.82 2.60
C LYS A 351 16.85 19.13 3.97
N ASP A 352 15.73 19.16 4.69
CA ASP A 352 15.65 18.59 6.04
C ASP A 352 15.69 17.06 5.96
N LEU A 353 14.97 16.45 5.01
CA LEU A 353 15.02 15.00 4.76
C LEU A 353 16.44 14.54 4.43
N VAL A 354 17.14 15.25 3.54
CA VAL A 354 18.52 14.91 3.13
C VAL A 354 19.51 15.10 4.27
N LEU A 355 19.34 16.15 5.10
CA LEU A 355 20.21 16.40 6.25
C LEU A 355 20.03 15.37 7.35
N ALA A 356 18.79 15.02 7.68
CA ALA A 356 18.46 14.00 8.67
C ALA A 356 18.86 12.59 8.20
N GLY A 357 18.90 12.40 6.87
CA GLY A 357 19.15 11.10 6.24
C GLY A 357 17.90 10.22 6.18
N GLY A 358 16.71 10.82 6.30
CA GLY A 358 15.44 10.11 6.23
C GLY A 358 14.92 9.90 4.80
N LEU A 359 15.54 10.52 3.80
CA LEU A 359 15.26 10.23 2.38
C LEU A 359 16.10 9.05 1.87
N ASP A 360 15.48 7.95 1.45
CA ASP A 360 16.15 6.89 0.66
C ASP A 360 16.17 7.25 -0.83
N TYR A 361 15.00 7.28 -1.47
CA TYR A 361 14.88 7.61 -2.90
C TYR A 361 13.47 8.09 -3.29
N PHE A 362 13.41 8.76 -4.44
CA PHE A 362 12.20 8.91 -5.24
C PHE A 362 12.10 7.80 -6.28
N ASN A 363 10.91 7.24 -6.47
CA ASN A 363 10.63 6.38 -7.62
C ASN A 363 9.71 7.14 -8.57
N ILE A 364 10.21 7.42 -9.77
CA ILE A 364 9.51 8.15 -10.82
C ILE A 364 9.02 7.13 -11.84
N GLY A 365 7.71 6.97 -11.97
CA GLY A 365 7.09 6.05 -12.93
C GLY A 365 7.36 6.45 -14.38
N PRO A 366 7.03 5.58 -15.36
CA PRO A 366 7.15 5.92 -16.77
C PRO A 366 6.21 7.07 -17.16
N GLU A 367 6.57 7.81 -18.20
CA GLU A 367 5.64 8.74 -18.87
C GLU A 367 4.42 7.97 -19.42
N PRO A 368 3.22 8.58 -19.45
CA PRO A 368 2.07 8.01 -20.14
C PRO A 368 2.42 7.75 -21.62
N LYS A 369 1.86 6.68 -22.20
CA LYS A 369 2.16 6.24 -23.58
C LYS A 369 1.04 6.55 -24.55
#